data_AF-A0A2V8M3B4-F1
#
_entry.id   AF-A0A2V8M3B4-F1
#
_cell.length_a   1.000
_cell.length_b   1.000
_cell.length_c   1.000
_cell.angle_alpha   90.00
_cell.angle_beta   90.00
_cell.angle_gamma   90.00
#
_symmetry.space_group_name_H-M   'P 1'
#
loop_
_entity.id
_entity.type
_entity.pdbx_description
1 polymer ?
#
loop_
_entity_poly.entity_id
_entity_poly.type
_entity_poly.pdbx_seq_one_letter_code
_entity_poly.pdbx_strand_id
1 'polypeptide(L)'
;MLAQRWRCLVVDLDTRTRNLQTYFGLQAANVGISDFLDNPANSLEAIQTRTRVTNLDCIGWSAAGAKPVALGPLRIDSLLRSMHSHPADYVFATLPAGTTGDTLELFTAADIPILVTTSTPAVLGNVLEFLRSCASTGFSGRSVYLVQLLEKENHRLKLELKMGS
;
A
#
# COMPACT_ATOMS: atom_id res chain seq x y z
N MET A 1 16.09 -5.23 4.70
CA MET A 1 16.86 -5.75 3.55
C MET A 1 16.81 -4.82 2.34
N LEU A 2 15.65 -4.31 1.89
CA LEU A 2 15.59 -3.38 0.73
C LEU A 2 16.15 -1.99 1.02
N ALA A 3 15.65 -1.29 2.04
CA ALA A 3 16.11 0.05 2.43
C ALA A 3 17.61 0.12 2.83
N GLN A 4 18.27 -1.02 3.04
CA GLN A 4 19.71 -1.06 3.26
C GLN A 4 20.53 -0.77 1.99
N ARG A 5 19.92 -0.88 0.81
CA ARG A 5 20.58 -0.71 -0.50
C ARG A 5 19.85 0.24 -1.45
N TRP A 6 18.53 0.35 -1.31
CA TRP A 6 17.66 1.06 -2.25
C TRP A 6 16.85 2.14 -1.53
N ARG A 7 16.49 3.20 -2.25
CA ARG A 7 15.58 4.23 -1.76
C ARG A 7 14.15 3.70 -1.84
N CYS A 8 13.49 3.67 -0.70
CA CYS A 8 12.14 3.18 -0.56
C CYS A 8 11.24 4.32 -0.12
N LEU A 9 10.05 4.40 -0.72
CA LEU A 9 8.96 5.23 -0.27
C LEU A 9 7.81 4.32 0.17
N VAL A 10 7.19 4.60 1.31
CA VAL A 10 5.96 3.92 1.74
C VAL A 10 4.82 4.93 1.79
N VAL A 11 3.73 4.65 1.09
CA VAL A 11 2.55 5.51 0.99
C VAL A 11 1.36 4.82 1.68
N ASP A 12 0.83 5.45 2.73
CA ASP A 12 -0.33 4.93 3.45
C ASP A 12 -1.63 5.35 2.75
N LEU A 13 -2.24 4.43 1.99
CA LEU A 13 -3.53 4.64 1.33
C LEU A 13 -4.70 4.02 2.11
N ASP A 14 -4.46 3.43 3.30
CA ASP A 14 -5.55 2.94 4.15
C ASP A 14 -6.06 4.08 5.05
N THR A 15 -7.07 4.76 4.53
CA THR A 15 -7.76 5.87 5.22
C THR A 15 -8.36 5.45 6.57
N ARG A 16 -8.57 4.15 6.82
CA ARG A 16 -9.33 3.64 7.96
C ARG A 16 -8.46 3.36 9.17
N THR A 17 -7.25 2.85 8.96
CA THR A 17 -6.39 2.37 10.05
C THR A 17 -5.25 3.33 10.38
N ARG A 18 -4.72 4.07 9.40
CA ARG A 18 -3.61 5.05 9.57
C ARG A 18 -2.41 4.51 10.36
N ASN A 19 -2.20 3.19 10.33
CA ASN A 19 -1.29 2.52 11.25
C ASN A 19 0.19 2.73 10.88
N LEU A 20 0.48 3.13 9.64
CA LEU A 20 1.84 3.22 9.15
C LEU A 20 2.68 4.26 9.90
N GLN A 21 2.06 5.40 10.22
CA GLN A 21 2.69 6.48 10.98
C GLN A 21 3.14 6.00 12.36
N THR A 22 2.28 5.20 13.01
CA THR A 22 2.56 4.57 14.30
C THR A 22 3.70 3.56 14.21
N TYR A 23 3.68 2.67 13.20
CA TYR A 23 4.73 1.65 13.04
C TYR A 23 6.12 2.24 12.81
N PHE A 24 6.22 3.36 12.10
CA PHE A 24 7.51 4.03 11.87
C PHE A 24 7.88 5.06 12.96
N GLY A 25 7.04 5.23 13.99
CA GLY A 25 7.30 6.14 15.11
C GLY A 25 7.40 7.60 14.66
N LEU A 26 6.60 7.98 13.67
CA LEU A 26 6.63 9.29 13.05
C LEU A 26 5.73 10.26 13.83
N GLN A 27 6.14 11.53 13.88
CA GLN A 27 5.26 12.56 14.41
C GLN A 27 4.14 12.87 13.41
N ALA A 28 3.05 13.43 13.94
CA ALA A 28 1.95 13.93 13.12
C ALA A 28 2.48 14.97 12.13
N ALA A 29 2.35 14.70 10.82
CA ALA A 29 2.79 15.62 9.79
C ALA A 29 1.71 16.68 9.53
N ASN A 30 2.14 17.90 9.19
CA ASN A 30 1.22 18.98 8.81
C ASN A 30 0.61 18.76 7.42
N VAL A 31 1.29 17.98 6.57
CA VAL A 31 0.87 17.60 5.22
C VAL A 31 0.91 16.08 5.09
N GLY A 32 0.08 15.52 4.22
CA GLY A 32 0.02 14.09 3.98
C GLY A 32 -0.66 13.77 2.66
N ILE A 33 -1.00 12.50 2.49
CA ILE A 33 -1.58 12.00 1.23
C ILE A 33 -2.85 12.74 0.83
N SER A 34 -3.67 13.16 1.79
CA SER A 34 -4.87 13.96 1.56
C SER A 34 -4.58 15.29 0.85
N ASP A 35 -3.51 15.97 1.25
CA ASP A 35 -3.13 17.28 0.69
C ASP A 35 -2.63 17.14 -0.75
N PHE A 36 -1.97 16.02 -1.07
CA PHE A 36 -1.65 15.66 -2.45
C PHE A 36 -2.90 15.31 -3.26
N LEU A 37 -3.83 14.54 -2.69
CA LEU A 37 -5.04 14.14 -3.40
C LEU A 37 -5.96 15.32 -3.71
N ASP A 38 -6.00 16.34 -2.84
CA ASP A 38 -6.78 17.56 -3.04
C ASP A 38 -6.09 18.57 -3.96
N ASN A 39 -4.75 18.57 -4.00
CA ASN A 39 -3.96 19.35 -4.94
C ASN A 39 -2.86 18.50 -5.60
N PRO A 40 -3.19 17.74 -6.66
CA PRO A 40 -2.24 16.83 -7.29
C PRO A 40 -1.10 17.51 -8.07
N ALA A 41 -1.09 18.84 -8.14
CA ALA A 41 0.06 19.59 -8.63
C ALA A 41 1.23 19.59 -7.62
N ASN A 42 0.97 19.21 -6.36
CA ASN A 42 2.02 18.95 -5.38
C ASN A 42 2.78 17.67 -5.75
N SER A 43 4.07 17.62 -5.42
CA SER A 43 4.86 16.40 -5.59
C SER A 43 4.80 15.54 -4.32
N LEU A 44 4.94 14.22 -4.48
CA LEU A 44 5.01 13.29 -3.34
C LEU A 44 6.26 13.58 -2.48
N GLU A 45 7.35 14.03 -3.12
CA GLU A 45 8.59 14.48 -2.50
C GLU A 45 8.39 15.67 -1.55
N ALA A 46 7.41 16.54 -1.83
CA ALA A 46 7.13 17.70 -1.01
C ALA A 46 6.38 17.35 0.29
N ILE A 47 5.69 16.21 0.31
CA ILE A 47 4.87 15.78 1.45
C ILE A 47 5.44 14.56 2.19
N GLN A 48 6.49 13.93 1.66
CA GLN A 48 7.12 12.80 2.32
C GLN A 48 7.89 13.21 3.59
N THR A 49 7.86 12.32 4.57
CA THR A 49 8.55 12.48 5.85
C THR A 49 9.67 11.44 5.95
N ARG A 50 10.84 11.88 6.39
CA ARG A 50 11.97 10.97 6.65
C ARG A 50 11.68 10.08 7.85
N THR A 51 11.94 8.79 7.72
CA THR A 51 11.89 7.87 8.85
C THR A 51 13.26 7.80 9.55
N ARG A 52 13.34 7.08 10.67
CA ARG A 52 14.62 6.74 11.32
C ARG A 52 15.42 5.67 10.56
N VAL A 53 14.81 5.02 9.57
CA VAL A 53 15.46 3.99 8.76
C VAL A 53 16.09 4.67 7.55
N THR A 54 17.40 4.48 7.36
CA THR A 54 18.13 5.02 6.20
C THR A 54 17.49 4.55 4.89
N ASN A 55 17.39 5.45 3.91
CA ASN A 55 16.75 5.25 2.60
C ASN A 55 15.26 4.87 2.66
N LEU A 56 14.57 5.15 3.76
CA LEU A 56 13.14 4.91 3.88
C LEU A 56 12.43 6.21 4.23
N ASP A 57 11.67 6.71 3.26
CA ASP A 57 10.74 7.81 3.44
C ASP A 57 9.31 7.27 3.46
N CYS A 58 8.39 8.08 3.97
CA CYS A 58 7.00 7.69 4.12
C CYS A 58 6.07 8.87 3.84
N ILE A 59 4.88 8.56 3.34
CA ILE A 59 3.77 9.49 3.21
C ILE A 59 2.61 8.90 3.98
N GLY A 60 2.25 9.58 5.06
CA GLY A 60 1.11 9.23 5.90
C GLY A 60 -0.04 10.21 5.69
N TRP A 61 -0.99 10.18 6.63
CA TRP A 61 -2.08 11.13 6.72
C TRP A 61 -1.64 12.38 7.49
N SER A 62 -2.14 13.56 7.09
CA SER A 62 -1.89 14.79 7.85
C SER A 62 -2.65 14.78 9.18
N ALA A 63 -2.17 15.58 10.15
CA ALA A 63 -2.79 15.75 11.46
C ALA A 63 -4.23 16.27 11.37
N ALA A 64 -4.49 17.15 10.39
CA ALA A 64 -5.82 17.68 10.11
C ALA A 64 -6.78 16.61 9.55
N GLY A 65 -6.23 15.52 9.01
CA GLY A 65 -6.93 14.28 8.65
C GLY A 65 -8.13 14.48 7.73
N ALA A 66 -7.97 14.25 6.43
CA ALA A 66 -9.15 14.12 5.56
C ALA A 66 -10.05 12.96 6.00
N LYS A 67 -11.36 13.13 5.82
CA LYS A 67 -12.32 12.03 5.94
C LYS A 67 -12.00 10.98 4.87
N PRO A 68 -12.25 9.69 5.13
CA PRO A 68 -12.23 8.68 4.08
C PRO A 68 -13.12 9.13 2.91
N VAL A 69 -12.51 9.32 1.75
CA VAL A 69 -13.19 9.69 0.51
C VAL A 69 -12.78 8.66 -0.52
N ALA A 70 -13.74 8.15 -1.28
CA ALA A 70 -13.44 7.34 -2.44
C ALA A 70 -12.57 8.18 -3.39
N LEU A 71 -11.40 7.68 -3.75
CA LEU A 71 -10.44 8.39 -4.59
C LEU A 71 -11.05 8.67 -5.96
N GLY A 72 -11.68 7.65 -6.54
CA GLY A 72 -12.18 7.67 -7.90
C GLY A 72 -11.05 7.72 -8.95
N PRO A 73 -11.39 7.51 -10.24
CA PRO A 73 -10.40 7.22 -11.27
C PRO A 73 -9.37 8.34 -11.47
N LEU A 74 -9.79 9.60 -11.48
CA LEU A 74 -8.89 10.74 -11.72
C LEU A 74 -7.82 10.90 -10.64
N ARG A 75 -8.17 10.69 -9.36
CA ARG A 75 -7.21 10.79 -8.25
C ARG A 75 -6.28 9.58 -8.23
N ILE A 76 -6.79 8.39 -8.54
CA ILE A 76 -5.98 7.16 -8.68
C ILE A 76 -4.96 7.33 -9.81
N ASP A 77 -5.39 7.78 -10.98
CA ASP A 77 -4.52 8.07 -12.12
C ASP A 77 -3.39 9.05 -11.78
N SER A 78 -3.72 10.13 -11.07
CA SER A 78 -2.72 11.13 -10.67
C SER A 78 -1.74 10.57 -9.64
N LEU A 79 -2.24 9.78 -8.69
CA LEU A 79 -1.43 9.11 -7.67
C LEU A 79 -0.48 8.09 -8.30
N LEU A 80 -0.99 7.22 -9.19
CA LEU A 80 -0.19 6.23 -9.90
C LEU A 80 0.92 6.89 -10.71
N ARG A 81 0.61 7.93 -11.51
CA ARG A 81 1.63 8.68 -12.26
C ARG A 81 2.72 9.25 -11.35
N SER A 82 2.31 9.85 -10.23
CA SER A 82 3.24 10.48 -9.29
C SER A 82 4.11 9.46 -8.56
N MET A 83 3.56 8.31 -8.17
CA MET A 83 4.33 7.20 -7.60
C MET A 83 5.33 6.64 -8.62
N HIS A 84 4.92 6.53 -9.89
CA HIS A 84 5.76 5.97 -10.95
C HIS A 84 6.89 6.91 -11.39
N SER A 85 6.69 8.23 -11.25
CA SER A 85 7.73 9.24 -11.51
C SER A 85 8.61 9.56 -10.31
N HIS A 86 8.23 9.10 -9.11
CA HIS A 86 8.97 9.37 -7.89
C HIS A 86 10.39 8.80 -7.99
N PRO A 87 11.43 9.51 -7.50
CA PRO A 87 12.81 9.07 -7.63
C PRO A 87 13.16 7.84 -6.78
N ALA A 88 12.26 7.33 -5.92
CA ALA A 88 12.53 6.13 -5.14
C ALA A 88 12.67 4.91 -6.05
N ASP A 89 13.57 4.00 -5.68
CA ASP A 89 13.78 2.76 -6.44
C ASP A 89 12.62 1.76 -6.19
N TYR A 90 11.96 1.85 -5.02
CA TYR A 90 10.76 1.09 -4.69
C TYR A 90 9.71 1.99 -4.01
N VAL A 91 8.45 1.89 -4.45
CA VAL A 91 7.30 2.50 -3.78
C VAL A 91 6.37 1.40 -3.27
N PHE A 92 6.04 1.45 -1.98
CA PHE A 92 5.09 0.54 -1.34
C PHE A 92 3.82 1.30 -1.02
N ALA A 93 2.68 0.87 -1.54
CA ALA A 93 1.38 1.44 -1.20
C ALA A 93 0.60 0.46 -0.31
N THR A 94 0.16 0.89 0.88
CA THR A 94 -0.70 0.06 1.73
C THR A 94 -2.15 0.31 1.41
N LEU A 95 -2.89 -0.76 1.12
CA LEU A 95 -4.29 -0.68 0.73
C LEU A 95 -5.20 -1.17 1.86
N PRO A 96 -6.42 -0.61 1.97
CA PRO A 96 -7.42 -1.15 2.87
C PRO A 96 -7.85 -2.56 2.43
N ALA A 97 -8.00 -3.48 3.38
CA ALA A 97 -8.64 -4.78 3.12
C ALA A 97 -10.07 -4.62 2.59
N GLY A 98 -10.48 -5.52 1.69
CA GLY A 98 -11.80 -5.54 1.06
C GLY A 98 -11.72 -5.36 -0.45
N THR A 99 -12.89 -5.24 -1.10
CA THR A 99 -13.06 -5.26 -2.56
C THR A 99 -13.66 -3.95 -3.10
N THR A 100 -13.34 -2.82 -2.48
CA THR A 100 -13.77 -1.51 -3.01
C THR A 100 -13.13 -1.25 -4.38
N GLY A 101 -13.80 -0.47 -5.23
CA GLY A 101 -13.30 -0.12 -6.56
C GLY A 101 -11.88 0.45 -6.51
N ASP A 102 -11.64 1.43 -5.64
CA ASP A 102 -10.31 2.04 -5.48
C ASP A 102 -9.23 1.03 -5.06
N THR A 103 -9.54 0.11 -4.14
CA THR A 103 -8.58 -0.92 -3.71
C THR A 103 -8.23 -1.86 -4.86
N LEU A 104 -9.23 -2.31 -5.63
CA LEU A 104 -8.99 -3.21 -6.77
C LEU A 104 -8.20 -2.51 -7.86
N GLU A 105 -8.52 -1.26 -8.17
CA GLU A 105 -7.82 -0.47 -9.18
C GLU A 105 -6.35 -0.22 -8.80
N LEU A 106 -6.09 0.21 -7.56
CA LEU A 106 -4.71 0.39 -7.06
C LEU A 106 -3.94 -0.93 -6.98
N PHE A 107 -4.58 -2.01 -6.52
CA PHE A 107 -3.95 -3.32 -6.42
C PHE A 107 -3.55 -3.87 -7.80
N THR A 108 -4.44 -3.75 -8.78
CA THR A 108 -4.22 -4.30 -10.14
C THR A 108 -3.27 -3.45 -10.99
N ALA A 109 -3.16 -2.15 -10.68
CA ALA A 109 -2.21 -1.24 -11.31
C ALA A 109 -0.75 -1.51 -10.89
N ALA A 110 -0.53 -2.01 -9.67
CA ALA A 110 0.81 -2.24 -9.14
C ALA A 110 1.67 -3.15 -10.03
N ASP A 111 2.97 -2.83 -10.15
CA ASP A 111 3.93 -3.67 -10.88
C ASP A 111 4.09 -5.04 -10.21
N ILE A 112 4.06 -5.04 -8.87
CA ILE A 112 4.17 -6.24 -8.03
C ILE A 112 2.99 -6.24 -7.06
N PRO A 113 1.84 -6.84 -7.43
CA PRO A 113 0.69 -6.95 -6.54
C PRO A 113 0.96 -8.02 -5.46
N ILE A 114 0.90 -7.61 -4.20
CA ILE A 114 1.14 -8.47 -3.04
C ILE A 114 -0.11 -8.53 -2.17
N LEU A 115 -0.65 -9.72 -1.98
CA LEU A 115 -1.75 -9.98 -1.05
C LEU A 115 -1.20 -10.60 0.23
N VAL A 116 -1.44 -9.94 1.37
CA VAL A 116 -1.02 -10.44 2.69
C VAL A 116 -2.23 -11.04 3.40
N THR A 117 -2.10 -12.28 3.88
CA THR A 117 -3.20 -13.05 4.49
C THR A 117 -2.75 -13.86 5.71
N THR A 118 -3.70 -14.38 6.50
CA THR A 118 -3.46 -15.38 7.55
C THR A 118 -4.05 -16.74 7.18
N SER A 119 -3.70 -17.78 7.94
CA SER A 119 -4.06 -19.19 7.66
C SER A 119 -5.40 -19.64 8.25
N THR A 120 -6.44 -18.79 8.28
CA THR A 120 -7.74 -19.19 8.83
C THR A 120 -8.75 -19.53 7.71
N PRO A 121 -9.64 -20.53 7.90
CA PRO A 121 -10.64 -20.88 6.90
C PRO A 121 -11.54 -19.71 6.48
N ALA A 122 -11.89 -18.83 7.43
CA ALA A 122 -12.69 -17.64 7.16
C ALA A 122 -11.98 -16.65 6.22
N VAL A 123 -10.66 -16.50 6.36
CA VAL A 123 -9.87 -15.58 5.53
C VAL A 123 -9.63 -16.13 4.12
N LEU A 124 -9.57 -17.46 3.96
CA LEU A 124 -9.42 -18.07 2.63
C LEU A 124 -10.60 -17.70 1.69
N GLY A 125 -11.82 -17.67 2.22
CA GLY A 125 -13.00 -17.20 1.46
C GLY A 125 -12.82 -15.78 0.94
N ASN A 126 -12.38 -14.86 1.81
CA ASN A 126 -12.15 -13.46 1.46
C ASN A 126 -11.03 -13.29 0.44
N VAL A 127 -9.95 -14.08 0.54
CA VAL A 127 -8.85 -14.08 -0.44
C VAL A 127 -9.36 -14.50 -1.82
N LEU A 128 -10.15 -15.57 -1.89
CA LEU A 128 -10.72 -16.04 -3.15
C LEU A 128 -11.69 -15.04 -3.76
N GLU A 129 -12.55 -14.41 -2.95
CA GLU A 129 -13.44 -13.35 -3.40
C GLU A 129 -12.65 -12.15 -3.94
N PHE A 130 -11.63 -11.70 -3.21
CA PHE A 130 -10.78 -10.58 -3.64
C PHE A 130 -10.10 -10.84 -4.99
N LEU A 131 -9.52 -12.04 -5.17
CA LEU A 131 -8.88 -12.42 -6.44
C LEU A 131 -9.89 -12.51 -7.59
N ARG A 132 -11.12 -12.99 -7.34
CA ARG A 132 -12.20 -12.99 -8.34
C ARG A 132 -12.61 -11.57 -8.72
N SER A 133 -12.72 -10.68 -7.74
CA SER A 133 -13.01 -9.27 -7.99
C SER A 133 -11.91 -8.62 -8.82
N CYS A 134 -10.63 -8.89 -8.54
CA CYS A 134 -9.52 -8.44 -9.39
C CYS A 134 -9.66 -8.96 -10.82
N ALA A 135 -9.90 -10.26 -11.01
CA ALA A 135 -10.08 -10.82 -12.35
C ALA A 135 -11.24 -10.15 -13.13
N SER A 136 -12.29 -9.72 -12.44
CA SER A 136 -13.43 -9.02 -13.05
C SER A 136 -13.11 -7.61 -13.54
N THR A 137 -12.02 -6.98 -13.07
CA THR A 137 -11.56 -5.66 -13.57
C THR A 137 -10.78 -5.77 -14.90
N GLY A 138 -10.61 -6.98 -15.44
CA GLY A 138 -9.76 -7.23 -16.60
C GLY A 138 -8.29 -7.47 -16.25
N PHE A 139 -7.96 -7.52 -14.96
CA PHE A 139 -6.62 -7.90 -14.49
C PHE A 139 -6.28 -9.33 -14.96
N SER A 140 -5.34 -9.41 -15.89
CA SER A 140 -4.90 -10.67 -16.50
C SER A 140 -3.40 -10.63 -16.78
N GLY A 141 -2.76 -11.81 -16.80
CA GLY A 141 -1.36 -11.95 -17.21
C GLY A 141 -0.29 -11.46 -16.22
N ARG A 142 -0.66 -10.97 -15.04
CA ARG A 142 0.27 -10.58 -13.96
C ARG A 142 0.19 -11.55 -12.78
N SER A 143 1.35 -12.01 -12.30
CA SER A 143 1.42 -12.86 -11.09
C SER A 143 1.06 -12.04 -9.85
N VAL A 144 0.19 -12.59 -9.02
CA VAL A 144 -0.11 -12.08 -7.68
C VAL A 144 0.71 -12.87 -6.66
N TYR A 145 1.43 -12.15 -5.80
CA TYR A 145 2.22 -12.76 -4.76
C TYR A 145 1.38 -12.87 -3.48
N LEU A 146 1.10 -14.09 -3.05
CA LEU A 146 0.43 -14.34 -1.78
C LEU A 146 1.46 -14.52 -0.67
N VAL A 147 1.41 -13.65 0.33
CA VAL A 147 2.22 -13.73 1.55
C VAL A 147 1.33 -14.18 2.69
N GLN A 148 1.57 -15.39 3.18
CA GLN A 148 0.82 -15.97 4.27
C GLN A 148 1.57 -15.78 5.59
N LEU A 149 0.95 -15.09 6.53
CA LEU A 149 1.40 -14.97 7.91
C LEU A 149 1.08 -16.28 8.64
N LEU A 150 2.12 -17.07 8.87
CA LEU A 150 2.05 -18.25 9.71
C LEU A 150 2.18 -17.79 11.17
N GLU A 151 1.11 -17.92 11.95
CA GLU A 151 1.23 -17.87 13.40
C GLU A 151 2.13 -19.03 13.83
N LYS A 152 3.25 -18.71 14.49
CA LYS A 152 4.08 -19.72 15.16
C LYS A 152 3.73 -19.76 16.63
N GLU A 153 3.57 -20.96 17.15
CA GLU A 153 3.63 -21.26 18.58
C GLU A 153 4.95 -20.88 19.27
N ASN A 154 5.97 -20.34 18.56
CA ASN A 154 7.18 -19.81 19.20
C ASN A 154 7.92 -18.78 18.29
N HIS A 155 7.74 -17.50 18.62
CA HIS A 155 8.67 -16.35 18.51
C HIS A 155 9.54 -16.11 17.24
N ARG A 156 9.26 -16.71 16.07
CA ARG A 156 9.92 -16.31 14.81
C ARG A 156 8.99 -16.38 13.60
N LEU A 157 8.51 -15.23 13.11
CA LEU A 157 7.78 -15.10 11.84
C LEU A 157 8.59 -15.75 10.70
N LYS A 158 7.96 -16.67 9.94
CA LYS A 158 8.47 -17.19 8.66
C LYS A 158 7.58 -16.62 7.56
N LEU A 159 8.19 -15.99 6.56
CA LEU A 159 7.53 -15.59 5.32
C LEU A 159 7.68 -16.73 4.31
N GLU A 160 6.58 -17.28 3.83
CA GLU A 160 6.58 -18.19 2.68
C GLU A 160 5.97 -17.48 1.46
N LEU A 161 6.76 -17.38 0.39
CA LEU A 161 6.30 -16.95 -0.93
C LEU A 161 5.78 -18.17 -1.67
N LYS A 162 4.48 -18.25 -1.91
CA LYS A 162 3.92 -19.23 -2.84
C LYS A 162 3.70 -18.54 -4.19
N MET A 163 4.46 -18.99 -5.18
CA MET A 163 4.24 -18.62 -6.58
C MET A 163 3.07 -19.44 -7.12
N GLY A 164 1.97 -18.79 -7.48
CA GLY A 164 0.92 -19.41 -8.28
C GLY A 164 1.36 -19.45 -9.74
N SER A 165 1.45 -20.66 -10.31
CA SER A 165 1.65 -20.91 -11.74
C SER A 165 0.36 -20.66 -12.53
#